data_AF-A0A348APG6-F1
#
_entry.id   AF-A0A348APG6-F1
#
_cell.length_a   1.000
_cell.length_b   1.000
_cell.length_c   1.000
_cell.angle_alpha   90.00
_cell.angle_beta   90.00
_cell.angle_gamma   90.00
#
_symmetry.space_group_name_H-M   'P 1'
#
loop_
_entity.id
_entity.type
_entity.pdbx_description
1 polymer ?
#
loop_
_entity_poly.entity_id
_entity_poly.type
_entity_poly.pdbx_seq_one_letter_code
_entity_poly.pdbx_strand_id
1 'polypeptide(L)'
;MSGKLNLRCIDINSPYCPCLLAETNHCVFCSHLKGENLCNCNWMGVCILYEKQWQYKNKEWLSFETDNGVRTEIETELSIEQLCENTYLLAFDVTSDLATAVDKPGAFVFLKKIGDPTFCHFPVGIMKVTGTTIQVVVETIGPKSARLFHDNNRKLLVRGPYFNGIFGQPWIDNINNGKILLVSGGMGQPPAIPIVRKLTSSANQVEAILAPGKIGCVFIDNELRDLGVKVTVVPSLRHTGMQIVAERLSNRGVLPDLIVSCGPDDQHYGVIAAMQTAGVNIPMAATNNATMCCGEGLCGSCERGTKGGQKVRTCKVQADYTEFIQD
;
A
#
# COMPACT_ATOMS: atom_id res chain seq x y z
N MET A 1 7.98 -24.57 4.26
CA MET A 1 9.14 -23.66 4.11
C MET A 1 8.58 -22.25 3.99
N SER A 2 8.57 -21.46 5.07
CA SER A 2 8.21 -20.04 4.95
C SER A 2 9.34 -19.34 4.19
N GLY A 3 9.17 -19.12 2.89
CA GLY A 3 10.14 -18.40 2.10
C GLY A 3 10.33 -17.00 2.69
N LYS A 4 11.56 -16.61 3.01
CA LYS A 4 11.82 -15.22 3.39
C LYS A 4 11.61 -14.35 2.15
N LEU A 5 10.77 -13.31 2.25
CA LEU A 5 10.57 -12.40 1.11
C LEU A 5 11.81 -11.51 0.95
N ASN A 6 12.48 -11.62 -0.19
CA ASN A 6 13.60 -10.75 -0.52
C ASN A 6 13.12 -9.33 -0.84
N LEU A 7 13.95 -8.34 -0.49
CA LEU A 7 13.69 -6.95 -0.84
C LEU A 7 13.62 -6.80 -2.37
N ARG A 8 12.58 -6.13 -2.86
CA ARG A 8 12.36 -5.92 -4.30
C ARG A 8 11.84 -4.52 -4.60
N CYS A 9 12.24 -3.94 -5.73
CA CYS A 9 11.67 -2.69 -6.19
C CYS A 9 10.26 -2.92 -6.71
N ILE A 10 9.29 -2.11 -6.28
CA ILE A 10 7.90 -2.22 -6.73
C ILE A 10 7.71 -1.74 -8.18
N ASP A 11 8.58 -0.83 -8.65
CA ASP A 11 8.48 -0.24 -9.98
C ASP A 11 9.36 -0.92 -11.03
N ILE A 12 10.18 -1.91 -10.65
CA ILE A 12 11.05 -2.60 -11.61
C ILE A 12 10.21 -3.26 -12.72
N ASN A 13 10.60 -3.03 -13.97
CA ASN A 13 9.88 -3.47 -15.16
C ASN A 13 8.45 -2.91 -15.30
N SER A 14 8.15 -1.79 -14.63
CA SER A 14 6.96 -0.99 -14.89
C SER A 14 7.31 0.19 -15.84
N PRO A 15 6.31 0.91 -16.36
CA PRO A 15 6.54 2.17 -17.09
C PRO A 15 7.30 3.24 -16.29
N TYR A 16 7.42 3.08 -14.97
CA TYR A 16 8.11 3.99 -14.05
C TYR A 16 9.55 3.54 -13.73
N CYS A 17 10.12 2.62 -14.50
CA CYS A 17 11.52 2.21 -14.41
C CYS A 17 12.13 2.13 -15.83
N PRO A 18 13.29 2.77 -16.09
CA PRO A 18 14.13 3.52 -15.16
C PRO A 18 13.44 4.79 -14.64
N CYS A 19 13.70 5.12 -13.37
CA CYS A 19 13.20 6.34 -12.73
C CYS A 19 14.36 7.30 -12.49
N LEU A 20 14.10 8.49 -11.94
CA LEU A 20 15.13 9.48 -11.63
C LEU A 20 16.28 8.93 -10.77
N LEU A 21 16.01 7.99 -9.85
CA LEU A 21 17.06 7.31 -9.09
C LEU A 21 18.00 6.50 -10.00
N ALA A 22 17.46 5.79 -11.00
CA ALA A 22 18.28 5.07 -11.97
C ALA A 22 19.05 6.02 -12.89
N GLU A 23 18.40 7.07 -13.37
CA GLU A 23 19.03 8.07 -14.26
C GLU A 23 20.20 8.79 -13.59
N THR A 24 20.05 9.15 -12.31
CA THR A 24 21.09 9.87 -11.56
C THR A 24 22.15 8.96 -10.91
N ASN A 25 22.16 7.65 -11.17
CA ASN A 25 23.07 6.68 -10.52
C ASN A 25 22.89 6.60 -8.98
N HIS A 26 21.65 6.65 -8.52
CA HIS A 26 21.24 6.48 -7.11
C HIS A 26 20.23 5.33 -6.94
N CYS A 27 20.17 4.39 -7.88
CA CYS A 27 19.23 3.28 -7.82
C CYS A 27 19.49 2.41 -6.59
N VAL A 28 18.51 2.27 -5.70
CA VAL A 28 18.66 1.47 -4.48
C VAL A 28 18.74 -0.05 -4.73
N PHE A 29 18.49 -0.50 -5.96
CA PHE A 29 18.47 -1.93 -6.32
C PHE A 29 19.56 -2.36 -7.32
N CYS A 30 20.07 -1.47 -8.16
CA CYS A 30 21.11 -1.82 -9.12
C CYS A 30 22.49 -1.46 -8.56
N SER A 31 23.30 -2.47 -8.26
CA SER A 31 24.68 -2.30 -7.74
C SER A 31 25.56 -1.48 -8.66
N HIS A 32 25.52 -1.74 -9.97
CA HIS A 32 26.27 -0.95 -10.95
C HIS A 32 25.89 0.53 -10.95
N LEU A 33 24.60 0.84 -10.86
CA LEU A 33 24.16 2.23 -10.76
C LEU A 33 24.55 2.87 -9.42
N LYS A 34 24.87 2.10 -8.39
CA LYS A 34 25.48 2.60 -7.14
C LYS A 34 27.02 2.73 -7.22
N GLY A 35 27.63 2.41 -8.35
CA GLY A 35 29.08 2.44 -8.54
C GLY A 35 29.80 1.16 -8.12
N GLU A 36 29.09 0.07 -7.83
CA GLU A 36 29.71 -1.23 -7.53
C GLU A 36 30.19 -1.92 -8.82
N ASN A 37 31.31 -2.65 -8.71
CA ASN A 37 31.94 -3.32 -9.86
C ASN A 37 31.26 -4.64 -10.26
N LEU A 38 30.42 -5.20 -9.40
CA LEU A 38 29.74 -6.48 -9.64
C LEU A 38 28.22 -6.31 -9.59
N CYS A 39 27.55 -6.95 -10.54
CA CYS A 39 26.10 -7.09 -10.50
C CYS A 39 25.72 -8.09 -9.39
N ASN A 40 24.98 -7.63 -8.38
CA ASN A 40 24.44 -8.48 -7.31
C ASN A 40 22.91 -8.45 -7.26
N CYS A 41 22.25 -7.95 -8.32
CA CYS A 41 20.79 -7.94 -8.34
C CYS A 41 20.25 -9.37 -8.54
N ASN A 42 19.32 -9.78 -7.70
CA ASN A 42 18.64 -11.08 -7.80
C ASN A 42 17.39 -10.98 -8.70
N TRP A 43 17.50 -10.30 -9.84
CA TRP A 43 16.39 -9.97 -10.74
C TRP A 43 16.42 -10.80 -12.02
N MET A 44 15.27 -11.35 -12.43
CA MET A 44 15.14 -12.22 -13.61
C MET A 44 14.42 -11.57 -14.81
N GLY A 45 14.15 -10.26 -14.78
CA GLY A 45 13.53 -9.53 -15.90
C GLY A 45 14.55 -8.67 -16.67
N VAL A 46 14.06 -7.66 -17.39
CA VAL A 46 14.96 -6.75 -18.11
C VAL A 46 15.82 -5.96 -17.12
N CYS A 47 17.12 -5.86 -17.42
CA CYS A 47 18.10 -5.20 -16.57
C CYS A 47 17.90 -3.68 -16.55
N ILE A 48 17.88 -3.06 -15.36
CA ILE A 48 17.70 -1.61 -15.18
C ILE A 48 18.81 -0.82 -15.90
N LEU A 49 20.06 -1.29 -15.78
CA LEU A 49 21.20 -0.64 -16.45
C LEU A 49 21.08 -0.75 -17.97
N TYR A 50 20.60 -1.90 -18.47
CA TYR A 50 20.35 -2.09 -19.90
C TYR A 50 19.26 -1.15 -20.40
N GLU A 51 18.12 -1.08 -19.71
CA GLU A 51 17.04 -0.13 -20.04
C GLU A 51 17.56 1.30 -20.06
N LYS A 52 18.28 1.74 -19.02
CA LYS A 52 18.89 3.07 -18.96
C LYS A 52 19.82 3.37 -20.15
N GLN A 53 20.68 2.42 -20.54
CA GLN A 53 21.71 2.66 -21.54
C GLN A 53 21.21 2.51 -22.99
N TRP A 54 20.33 1.54 -23.24
CA TRP A 54 20.04 1.04 -24.58
C TRP A 54 18.57 1.19 -25.00
N GLN A 55 17.65 1.37 -24.06
CA GLN A 55 16.29 1.76 -24.39
C GLN A 55 16.22 3.26 -24.50
N TYR A 56 15.95 3.74 -25.71
CA TYR A 56 15.67 5.15 -26.02
C TYR A 56 14.28 5.54 -25.51
N LYS A 57 13.89 5.15 -24.28
CA LYS A 57 12.72 5.74 -23.64
C LYS A 57 13.10 7.16 -23.25
N ASN A 58 12.86 8.07 -24.20
CA ASN A 58 12.70 9.51 -24.03
C ASN A 58 13.76 10.17 -23.14
N LYS A 59 14.78 10.78 -23.75
CA LYS A 59 15.66 11.74 -23.05
C LYS A 59 14.96 13.06 -22.67
N GLU A 60 13.65 13.21 -22.94
CA GLU A 60 12.83 14.35 -22.53
C GLU A 60 12.61 14.44 -21.00
N TRP A 61 13.01 13.42 -20.23
CA TRP A 61 12.76 13.27 -18.79
C TRP A 61 13.77 14.05 -17.92
N LEU A 62 14.77 14.67 -18.58
CA LEU A 62 15.85 15.45 -17.96
C LEU A 62 15.50 16.92 -17.77
N SER A 63 14.39 17.39 -18.34
CA SER A 63 13.92 18.73 -18.02
C SER A 63 13.14 18.66 -16.70
N PHE A 64 13.54 19.49 -15.72
CA PHE A 64 12.70 19.73 -14.54
C PHE A 64 11.40 20.49 -14.90
N GLU A 65 11.17 20.76 -16.19
CA GLU A 65 10.12 21.61 -16.74
C GLU A 65 8.98 20.79 -17.41
N THR A 66 9.23 19.53 -17.79
CA THR A 66 8.22 18.65 -18.42
C THR A 66 8.01 17.36 -17.62
N ASP A 67 6.75 17.13 -17.23
CA ASP A 67 6.20 16.04 -16.40
C ASP A 67 6.32 14.63 -17.04
N ASN A 68 7.21 14.45 -18.01
CA ASN A 68 7.26 13.28 -18.89
C ASN A 68 7.94 12.07 -18.25
N GLY A 69 7.78 11.88 -16.93
CA GLY A 69 8.43 10.78 -16.21
C GLY A 69 8.25 10.77 -14.71
N VAL A 70 7.74 11.88 -14.22
CA VAL A 70 7.07 11.98 -12.93
C VAL A 70 5.63 11.50 -13.15
N ARG A 71 5.07 10.83 -12.15
CA ARG A 71 3.65 10.49 -12.15
C ARG A 71 2.86 11.80 -12.26
N THR A 72 2.06 11.94 -13.30
CA THR A 72 1.43 13.21 -13.66
C THR A 72 0.33 13.61 -12.69
N GLU A 73 0.12 14.92 -12.57
CA GLU A 73 -1.02 15.48 -11.83
C GLU A 73 -2.25 15.62 -12.75
N ILE A 74 -3.41 15.17 -12.29
CA ILE A 74 -4.69 15.30 -12.99
C ILE A 74 -5.62 16.13 -12.12
N GLU A 75 -6.16 17.22 -12.68
CA GLU A 75 -7.27 17.97 -12.09
C GLU A 75 -8.59 17.23 -12.36
N THR A 76 -9.39 17.03 -11.31
CA THR A 76 -10.68 16.33 -11.42
C THR A 76 -11.68 16.88 -10.41
N GLU A 77 -12.96 16.68 -10.72
CA GLU A 77 -14.08 17.02 -9.82
C GLU A 77 -14.29 15.94 -8.77
N LEU A 78 -14.80 16.36 -7.62
CA LEU A 78 -14.83 15.60 -6.38
C LEU A 78 -16.23 15.54 -5.79
N SER A 79 -16.74 14.31 -5.66
CA SER A 79 -17.91 13.99 -4.85
C SER A 79 -17.47 13.60 -3.45
N ILE A 80 -18.15 14.16 -2.45
CA ILE A 80 -17.85 13.98 -1.03
C ILE A 80 -19.09 13.41 -0.36
N GLU A 81 -18.93 12.27 0.29
CA GLU A 81 -19.92 11.67 1.17
C GLU A 81 -19.30 11.49 2.56
N GLN A 82 -19.99 11.92 3.60
CA GLN A 82 -19.51 11.71 4.96
C GLN A 82 -19.89 10.31 5.43
N LEU A 83 -18.89 9.52 5.84
CA LEU A 83 -19.10 8.16 6.36
C LEU A 83 -19.30 8.18 7.88
N CYS A 84 -18.41 8.87 8.58
CA CYS A 84 -18.50 9.08 10.03
C CYS A 84 -17.80 10.39 10.43
N GLU A 85 -17.62 10.63 11.72
CA GLU A 85 -17.01 11.86 12.22
C GLU A 85 -15.61 12.05 11.60
N ASN A 86 -15.38 13.21 10.97
CA ASN A 86 -14.11 13.56 10.32
C ASN A 86 -13.63 12.57 9.24
N THR A 87 -14.50 11.69 8.74
CA THR A 87 -14.14 10.63 7.79
C THR A 87 -15.06 10.66 6.59
N TYR A 88 -14.49 10.81 5.40
CA TYR A 88 -15.23 11.07 4.17
C TYR A 88 -14.82 10.11 3.05
N LEU A 89 -15.82 9.58 2.35
CA LEU A 89 -15.65 8.91 1.07
C LEU A 89 -15.54 9.96 -0.03
N LEU A 90 -14.45 9.91 -0.78
CA LEU A 90 -14.22 10.76 -1.93
C LEU A 90 -14.32 9.92 -3.19
N ALA A 91 -15.08 10.39 -4.17
CA ALA A 91 -15.16 9.79 -5.50
C ALA A 91 -14.82 10.82 -6.57
N PHE A 92 -13.97 10.43 -7.53
CA PHE A 92 -13.51 11.30 -8.61
C PHE A 92 -13.10 10.47 -9.84
N ASP A 93 -13.20 11.08 -11.02
CA ASP A 93 -12.84 10.43 -12.28
C ASP A 93 -11.38 10.68 -12.65
N VAL A 94 -10.75 9.68 -13.25
CA VAL A 94 -9.38 9.75 -13.79
C VAL A 94 -9.32 9.18 -15.21
N THR A 95 -8.14 9.25 -15.83
CA THR A 95 -7.91 8.58 -17.12
C THR A 95 -8.06 7.06 -17.00
N SER A 96 -8.48 6.40 -18.08
CA SER A 96 -8.62 4.94 -18.14
C SER A 96 -7.31 4.22 -17.76
N ASP A 97 -6.17 4.77 -18.18
CA ASP A 97 -4.86 4.22 -17.88
C ASP A 97 -4.55 4.28 -16.37
N LEU A 98 -4.85 5.41 -15.72
CA LEU A 98 -4.64 5.56 -14.28
C LEU A 98 -5.58 4.63 -13.50
N ALA A 99 -6.86 4.59 -13.85
CA ALA A 99 -7.85 3.71 -13.22
C ALA A 99 -7.40 2.24 -13.29
N THR A 100 -7.02 1.78 -14.48
CA THR A 100 -6.51 0.41 -14.69
C THR A 100 -5.23 0.16 -13.89
N ALA A 101 -4.32 1.14 -13.83
CA ALA A 101 -3.06 0.96 -13.13
C ALA A 101 -3.24 0.90 -11.61
N VAL A 102 -4.23 1.58 -11.03
CA VAL A 102 -4.49 1.54 -9.57
C VAL A 102 -5.48 0.46 -9.13
N ASP A 103 -6.11 -0.27 -10.06
CA ASP A 103 -7.03 -1.37 -9.71
C ASP A 103 -6.27 -2.65 -9.32
N LYS A 104 -5.45 -2.54 -8.26
CA LYS A 104 -4.72 -3.67 -7.67
C LYS A 104 -4.44 -3.43 -6.18
N PRO A 105 -4.26 -4.50 -5.39
CA PRO A 105 -3.91 -4.36 -3.99
C PRO A 105 -2.61 -3.57 -3.82
N GLY A 106 -2.55 -2.76 -2.75
CA GLY A 106 -1.39 -1.91 -2.46
C GLY A 106 -1.28 -0.65 -3.31
N ALA A 107 -2.17 -0.43 -4.28
CA ALA A 107 -2.16 0.80 -5.05
C ALA A 107 -2.64 2.00 -4.22
N PHE A 108 -2.05 3.16 -4.50
CA PHE A 108 -2.42 4.42 -3.87
C PHE A 108 -2.12 5.60 -4.81
N VAL A 109 -2.67 6.76 -4.47
CA VAL A 109 -2.43 8.04 -5.17
C VAL A 109 -2.05 9.11 -4.15
N PHE A 110 -1.49 10.23 -4.61
CA PHE A 110 -1.38 11.43 -3.78
C PHE A 110 -2.48 12.41 -4.14
N LEU A 111 -3.11 12.98 -3.12
CA LEU A 111 -4.14 13.99 -3.28
C LEU A 111 -3.62 15.35 -2.79
N LYS A 112 -4.14 16.44 -3.36
CA LYS A 112 -3.87 17.83 -2.98
C LYS A 112 -5.04 18.73 -3.42
N LYS A 113 -5.37 19.77 -2.66
CA LYS A 113 -6.29 20.81 -3.10
C LYS A 113 -5.65 21.63 -4.23
N ILE A 114 -6.42 22.01 -5.24
CA ILE A 114 -5.91 22.91 -6.29
C ILE A 114 -5.51 24.26 -5.68
N GLY A 115 -4.37 24.79 -6.12
CA GLY A 115 -3.80 26.05 -5.62
C GLY A 115 -2.97 25.92 -4.34
N ASP A 116 -2.99 24.77 -3.67
CA ASP A 116 -2.10 24.52 -2.53
C ASP A 116 -0.64 24.31 -2.99
N PRO A 117 0.34 24.65 -2.14
CA PRO A 117 1.74 24.36 -2.41
C PRO A 117 2.01 22.87 -2.67
N THR A 118 3.04 22.57 -3.48
CA THR A 118 3.40 21.19 -3.87
C THR A 118 3.70 20.28 -2.68
N PHE A 119 4.21 20.79 -1.57
CA PHE A 119 4.44 20.00 -0.35
C PHE A 119 3.15 19.55 0.36
N CYS A 120 1.97 20.02 -0.05
CA CYS A 120 0.67 19.60 0.50
C CYS A 120 0.14 18.28 -0.06
N HIS A 121 0.84 17.62 -0.99
CA HIS A 121 0.51 16.26 -1.39
C HIS A 121 0.58 15.29 -0.20
N PHE A 122 -0.38 14.37 -0.12
CA PHE A 122 -0.39 13.26 0.84
C PHE A 122 -0.93 11.97 0.21
N PRO A 123 -0.39 10.80 0.59
CA PRO A 123 -0.79 9.52 0.01
C PRO A 123 -2.16 9.07 0.54
N VAL A 124 -2.96 8.46 -0.32
CA VAL A 124 -4.27 7.87 0.00
C VAL A 124 -4.42 6.55 -0.74
N GLY A 125 -4.68 5.48 0.01
CA GLY A 125 -4.90 4.13 -0.54
C GLY A 125 -6.21 4.03 -1.31
N ILE A 126 -6.20 3.26 -2.41
CA ILE A 126 -7.41 3.04 -3.21
C ILE A 126 -8.35 2.08 -2.49
N MET A 127 -9.62 2.45 -2.38
CA MET A 127 -10.67 1.58 -1.86
C MET A 127 -11.36 0.81 -2.98
N LYS A 128 -11.72 1.50 -4.06
CA LYS A 128 -12.47 0.91 -5.18
C LYS A 128 -12.23 1.66 -6.47
N VAL A 129 -12.27 0.91 -7.57
CA VAL A 129 -12.24 1.43 -8.93
C VAL A 129 -13.50 0.91 -9.62
N THR A 130 -14.25 1.78 -10.30
CA THR A 130 -15.45 1.42 -11.07
C THR A 130 -15.43 2.18 -12.38
N GLY A 131 -15.06 1.49 -13.47
CA GLY A 131 -14.74 2.15 -14.73
C GLY A 131 -13.56 3.10 -14.54
N THR A 132 -13.79 4.40 -14.76
CA THR A 132 -12.79 5.47 -14.57
C THR A 132 -12.88 6.15 -13.20
N THR A 133 -13.90 5.83 -12.41
CA THR A 133 -14.12 6.45 -11.10
C THR A 133 -13.31 5.73 -10.03
N ILE A 134 -12.49 6.49 -9.31
CA ILE A 134 -11.76 6.03 -8.13
C ILE A 134 -12.51 6.47 -6.88
N GLN A 135 -12.60 5.56 -5.91
CA GLN A 135 -13.09 5.83 -4.57
C GLN A 135 -11.96 5.64 -3.55
N VAL A 136 -11.84 6.61 -2.65
CA VAL A 136 -10.90 6.61 -1.53
C VAL A 136 -11.59 7.13 -0.28
N VAL A 137 -11.04 6.83 0.89
CA VAL A 137 -11.53 7.40 2.15
C VAL A 137 -10.43 8.25 2.76
N VAL A 138 -10.80 9.43 3.27
CA VAL A 138 -9.88 10.37 3.90
C VAL A 138 -10.40 10.76 5.27
N GLU A 139 -9.49 10.74 6.26
CA GLU A 139 -9.72 11.25 7.60
C GLU A 139 -9.12 12.67 7.72
N THR A 140 -9.90 13.63 8.21
CA THR A 140 -9.48 15.05 8.36
C THR A 140 -8.73 15.28 9.67
N ILE A 141 -7.54 14.68 9.79
CA ILE A 141 -6.71 14.76 11.00
C ILE A 141 -5.56 15.76 10.94
N GLY A 142 -5.27 16.33 9.76
CA GLY A 142 -4.07 17.13 9.55
C GLY A 142 -4.25 18.27 8.55
N PRO A 143 -3.25 19.16 8.46
CA PRO A 143 -3.34 20.38 7.66
C PRO A 143 -3.49 20.11 6.16
N LYS A 144 -3.07 18.94 5.67
CA LYS A 144 -3.22 18.55 4.27
C LYS A 144 -4.62 18.00 3.96
N SER A 145 -5.10 17.06 4.78
CA SER A 145 -6.41 16.43 4.55
C SER A 145 -7.57 17.36 4.87
N ALA A 146 -7.47 18.19 5.91
CA ALA A 146 -8.51 19.16 6.26
C ALA A 146 -8.75 20.18 5.13
N ARG A 147 -7.70 20.60 4.43
CA ARG A 147 -7.81 21.58 3.34
C ARG A 147 -8.66 21.11 2.17
N LEU A 148 -8.77 19.80 1.92
CA LEU A 148 -9.64 19.26 0.85
C LEU A 148 -11.11 19.68 1.02
N PHE A 149 -11.52 20.00 2.25
CA PHE A 149 -12.91 20.30 2.62
C PHE A 149 -13.15 21.79 2.88
N HIS A 150 -12.13 22.65 2.75
CA HIS A 150 -12.27 24.10 2.92
C HIS A 150 -12.92 24.75 1.68
N ASP A 151 -13.58 25.89 1.86
CA ASP A 151 -14.11 26.75 0.80
C ASP A 151 -15.10 26.05 -0.16
N ASN A 152 -15.85 25.06 0.33
CA ASN A 152 -16.73 24.22 -0.50
C ASN A 152 -16.00 23.61 -1.71
N ASN A 153 -14.73 23.26 -1.55
CA ASN A 153 -13.91 22.71 -2.61
C ASN A 153 -14.54 21.46 -3.24
N ARG A 154 -14.66 21.48 -4.58
CA ARG A 154 -15.19 20.38 -5.39
C ARG A 154 -14.20 19.85 -6.42
N LYS A 155 -12.93 20.22 -6.29
CA LYS A 155 -11.87 19.79 -7.20
C LYS A 155 -10.64 19.34 -6.44
N LEU A 156 -9.86 18.46 -7.04
CA LEU A 156 -8.57 18.06 -6.48
C LEU A 156 -7.55 17.78 -7.58
N LEU A 157 -6.29 17.72 -7.15
CA LEU A 157 -5.19 17.18 -7.94
C LEU A 157 -4.90 15.76 -7.46
N VAL A 158 -4.92 14.83 -8.40
CA VAL A 158 -4.56 13.43 -8.21
C VAL A 158 -3.21 13.20 -8.87
N ARG A 159 -2.23 12.67 -8.12
CA ARG A 159 -0.94 12.24 -8.66
C ARG A 159 -0.76 10.75 -8.45
N GLY A 160 -0.46 10.01 -9.51
CA GLY A 160 -0.33 8.57 -9.41
C GLY A 160 -0.06 7.89 -10.75
N PRO A 161 -0.12 6.55 -10.82
CA PRO A 161 -0.45 5.59 -9.74
C PRO A 161 0.70 5.47 -8.72
N TYR A 162 0.60 4.70 -7.64
CA TYR A 162 1.74 4.24 -6.82
C TYR A 162 1.37 2.86 -6.28
N PHE A 163 2.34 2.01 -5.88
CA PHE A 163 2.07 0.56 -5.72
C PHE A 163 2.48 -0.07 -4.39
N ASN A 164 3.31 0.57 -3.57
CA ASN A 164 3.83 -0.03 -2.33
C ASN A 164 3.01 0.34 -1.07
N GLY A 165 1.69 0.40 -1.18
CA GLY A 165 0.77 0.67 -0.07
C GLY A 165 0.57 -0.52 0.88
N ILE A 166 1.11 -1.69 0.52
CA ILE A 166 1.12 -2.90 1.34
C ILE A 166 2.47 -3.62 1.22
N PHE A 167 2.97 -4.10 2.34
CA PHE A 167 4.12 -5.02 2.41
C PHE A 167 3.65 -6.47 2.30
N GLY A 168 4.52 -7.36 1.82
CA GLY A 168 4.17 -8.76 1.59
C GLY A 168 3.26 -8.98 0.38
N GLN A 169 3.22 -8.05 -0.59
CA GLN A 169 2.38 -8.17 -1.80
C GLN A 169 2.47 -9.54 -2.51
N PRO A 170 3.66 -10.17 -2.65
CA PRO A 170 3.76 -11.49 -3.27
C PRO A 170 2.99 -12.61 -2.52
N TRP A 171 2.75 -12.47 -1.22
CA TRP A 171 1.91 -13.40 -0.48
C TRP A 171 0.45 -13.32 -0.92
N ILE A 172 -0.02 -12.11 -1.26
CA ILE A 172 -1.38 -11.87 -1.77
C ILE A 172 -1.49 -12.33 -3.23
N ASP A 173 -0.48 -12.05 -4.05
CA ASP A 173 -0.55 -12.31 -5.49
C ASP A 173 -0.52 -13.80 -5.85
N ASN A 174 0.18 -14.61 -5.05
CA ASN A 174 0.49 -16.00 -5.39
C ASN A 174 -0.35 -17.04 -4.63
N ILE A 175 -1.12 -16.64 -3.61
CA ILE A 175 -1.94 -17.57 -2.84
C ILE A 175 -3.27 -17.87 -3.55
N ASN A 176 -3.58 -19.16 -3.67
CA ASN A 176 -4.84 -19.64 -4.25
C ASN A 176 -5.38 -20.79 -3.40
N ASN A 177 -6.70 -20.88 -3.25
CA ASN A 177 -7.37 -21.91 -2.45
C ASN A 177 -6.89 -22.01 -0.98
N GLY A 178 -6.35 -20.93 -0.42
CA GLY A 178 -5.85 -20.85 0.96
C GLY A 178 -6.86 -20.26 1.95
N LYS A 179 -6.56 -20.39 3.24
CA LYS A 179 -7.29 -19.77 4.36
C LYS A 179 -6.62 -18.47 4.76
N ILE A 180 -7.36 -17.37 4.71
CA ILE A 180 -6.86 -16.03 5.02
C ILE A 180 -7.50 -15.51 6.28
N LEU A 181 -6.68 -15.02 7.21
CA LEU A 181 -7.15 -14.21 8.34
C LEU A 181 -6.87 -12.73 8.05
N LEU A 182 -7.92 -11.96 7.78
CA LEU A 182 -7.86 -10.52 7.66
C LEU A 182 -8.13 -9.87 9.02
N VAL A 183 -7.27 -8.95 9.42
CA VAL A 183 -7.45 -8.09 10.59
C VAL A 183 -7.45 -6.64 10.10
N SER A 184 -8.58 -5.95 10.21
CA SER A 184 -8.69 -4.58 9.70
C SER A 184 -9.38 -3.62 10.68
N GLY A 185 -8.79 -2.43 10.89
CA GLY A 185 -9.37 -1.45 11.79
C GLY A 185 -9.08 -0.01 11.39
N GLY A 186 -10.02 0.89 11.70
CA GLY A 186 -9.90 2.31 11.38
C GLY A 186 -9.68 2.58 9.89
N MET A 187 -8.70 3.42 9.56
CA MET A 187 -8.28 3.71 8.18
C MET A 187 -7.55 2.55 7.48
N GLY A 188 -7.44 1.38 8.12
CA GLY A 188 -7.09 0.11 7.46
C GLY A 188 -8.25 -0.49 6.66
N GLN A 189 -9.48 -0.02 6.86
CA GLN A 189 -10.66 -0.54 6.16
C GLN A 189 -10.65 -0.29 4.63
N PRO A 190 -10.39 0.92 4.13
CA PRO A 190 -10.37 1.18 2.68
C PRO A 190 -9.42 0.27 1.88
N PRO A 191 -8.12 0.15 2.24
CA PRO A 191 -7.20 -0.69 1.46
C PRO A 191 -7.48 -2.19 1.61
N ALA A 192 -8.27 -2.62 2.61
CA ALA A 192 -8.64 -4.03 2.77
C ALA A 192 -9.55 -4.52 1.64
N ILE A 193 -10.41 -3.66 1.11
CA ILE A 193 -11.37 -4.01 0.07
C ILE A 193 -10.68 -4.58 -1.21
N PRO A 194 -9.74 -3.88 -1.88
CA PRO A 194 -9.09 -4.42 -3.08
C PRO A 194 -8.27 -5.67 -2.79
N ILE A 195 -7.69 -5.78 -1.58
CA ILE A 195 -6.96 -7.00 -1.16
C ILE A 195 -7.92 -8.19 -1.09
N VAL A 196 -9.07 -8.02 -0.43
CA VAL A 196 -10.08 -9.09 -0.33
C VAL A 196 -10.62 -9.47 -1.70
N ARG A 197 -10.95 -8.49 -2.56
CA ARG A 197 -11.39 -8.80 -3.94
C ARG A 197 -10.39 -9.67 -4.69
N LYS A 198 -9.09 -9.35 -4.58
CA LYS A 198 -8.04 -10.18 -5.19
C LYS A 198 -8.03 -11.59 -4.58
N LEU A 199 -8.05 -11.70 -3.26
CA LEU A 199 -7.99 -12.99 -2.57
C LEU A 199 -9.20 -13.87 -2.85
N THR A 200 -10.43 -13.34 -2.81
CA THR A 200 -11.64 -14.12 -3.09
C THR A 200 -11.72 -14.53 -4.55
N SER A 201 -11.26 -13.69 -5.50
CA SER A 201 -11.18 -14.06 -6.93
C SER A 201 -10.23 -15.24 -7.21
N SER A 202 -9.26 -15.47 -6.31
CA SER A 202 -8.32 -16.59 -6.32
C SER A 202 -8.82 -17.81 -5.51
N ALA A 203 -10.13 -17.90 -5.26
CA ALA A 203 -10.80 -18.97 -4.51
C ALA A 203 -10.29 -19.16 -3.07
N ASN A 204 -9.69 -18.12 -2.47
CA ASN A 204 -9.27 -18.18 -1.06
C ASN A 204 -10.48 -17.97 -0.13
N GLN A 205 -10.47 -18.64 1.02
CA GLN A 205 -11.46 -18.48 2.09
C GLN A 205 -10.99 -17.39 3.05
N VAL A 206 -11.75 -16.31 3.16
CA VAL A 206 -11.36 -15.16 4.00
C VAL A 206 -12.25 -15.09 5.25
N GLU A 207 -11.62 -15.09 6.42
CA GLU A 207 -12.23 -14.69 7.70
C GLU A 207 -11.69 -13.31 8.07
N ALA A 208 -12.57 -12.35 8.35
CA ALA A 208 -12.20 -10.98 8.68
C ALA A 208 -12.61 -10.60 10.11
N ILE A 209 -11.70 -9.98 10.84
CA ILE A 209 -11.95 -9.33 12.13
C ILE A 209 -11.87 -7.83 11.91
N LEU A 210 -12.99 -7.14 12.10
CA LEU A 210 -13.10 -5.70 11.89
C LEU A 210 -13.31 -4.95 13.20
N ALA A 211 -12.74 -3.76 13.33
CA ALA A 211 -13.08 -2.83 14.41
C ALA A 211 -13.11 -1.38 13.94
N PRO A 212 -13.91 -0.51 14.60
CA PRO A 212 -14.02 0.89 14.21
C PRO A 212 -12.70 1.66 14.35
N GLY A 213 -11.84 1.30 15.31
CA GLY A 213 -10.61 2.05 15.57
C GLY A 213 -10.90 3.51 15.97
N LYS A 214 -9.97 4.43 15.66
CA LYS A 214 -10.13 5.86 16.02
C LYS A 214 -11.23 6.58 15.24
N ILE A 215 -11.55 6.14 14.02
CA ILE A 215 -12.58 6.77 13.19
C ILE A 215 -14.00 6.48 13.70
N GLY A 216 -14.18 5.52 14.61
CA GLY A 216 -15.46 5.28 15.28
C GLY A 216 -16.50 4.51 14.46
N CYS A 217 -16.21 4.11 13.22
CA CYS A 217 -17.17 3.40 12.37
C CYS A 217 -16.55 2.22 11.60
N VAL A 218 -17.36 1.19 11.32
CA VAL A 218 -17.02 0.08 10.41
C VAL A 218 -17.92 0.19 9.17
N PHE A 219 -17.35 0.57 8.03
CA PHE A 219 -18.11 0.85 6.80
C PHE A 219 -17.93 -0.20 5.70
N ILE A 220 -17.04 -1.18 5.89
CA ILE A 220 -16.78 -2.23 4.88
C ILE A 220 -17.47 -3.57 5.17
N ASP A 221 -18.18 -3.72 6.29
CA ASP A 221 -18.76 -5.01 6.73
C ASP A 221 -19.67 -5.63 5.65
N ASN A 222 -20.67 -4.88 5.18
CA ASN A 222 -21.60 -5.34 4.15
C ASN A 222 -20.87 -5.70 2.85
N GLU A 223 -19.97 -4.84 2.36
CA GLU A 223 -19.23 -5.10 1.12
C GLU A 223 -18.35 -6.36 1.22
N LEU A 224 -17.73 -6.62 2.38
CA LEU A 224 -16.96 -7.85 2.59
C LEU A 224 -17.87 -9.09 2.63
N ARG A 225 -19.03 -9.01 3.28
CA ARG A 225 -20.00 -10.12 3.31
C ARG A 225 -20.52 -10.45 1.91
N ASP A 226 -20.78 -9.45 1.08
CA ASP A 226 -21.21 -9.62 -0.32
C ASP A 226 -20.12 -10.31 -1.16
N LEU A 227 -18.84 -10.16 -0.80
CA LEU A 227 -17.72 -10.89 -1.40
C LEU A 227 -17.54 -12.31 -0.84
N GLY A 228 -18.44 -12.78 0.03
CA GLY A 228 -18.39 -14.11 0.64
C GLY A 228 -17.45 -14.24 1.85
N VAL A 229 -17.03 -13.11 2.44
CA VAL A 229 -16.12 -13.12 3.60
C VAL A 229 -16.89 -13.40 4.89
N LYS A 230 -16.32 -14.25 5.76
CA LYS A 230 -16.84 -14.45 7.11
C LYS A 230 -16.38 -13.29 8.00
N VAL A 231 -17.24 -12.31 8.24
CA VAL A 231 -16.89 -11.10 9.00
C VAL A 231 -17.33 -11.19 10.46
N THR A 232 -16.41 -10.90 11.37
CA THR A 232 -16.63 -10.69 12.80
C THR A 232 -16.28 -9.24 13.16
N VAL A 233 -17.27 -8.45 13.57
CA VAL A 233 -17.04 -7.07 14.04
C VAL A 233 -16.84 -7.08 15.55
N VAL A 234 -15.79 -6.41 16.02
CA VAL A 234 -15.43 -6.29 17.44
C VAL A 234 -15.29 -4.81 17.84
N PRO A 235 -15.50 -4.46 19.11
CA PRO A 235 -15.36 -3.07 19.57
C PRO A 235 -13.92 -2.56 19.48
N SER A 236 -12.92 -3.42 19.64
CA SER A 236 -11.50 -3.05 19.60
C SER A 236 -10.63 -4.20 19.11
N LEU A 237 -9.73 -3.92 18.16
CA LEU A 237 -8.71 -4.87 17.76
C LEU A 237 -7.70 -5.15 18.88
N ARG A 238 -7.30 -4.12 19.67
CA ARG A 238 -6.29 -4.27 20.73
C ARG A 238 -6.71 -5.21 21.85
N HIS A 239 -8.02 -5.29 22.12
CA HIS A 239 -8.57 -6.13 23.18
C HIS A 239 -9.19 -7.39 22.57
N THR A 240 -10.47 -7.33 22.21
CA THR A 240 -11.25 -8.47 21.74
C THR A 240 -10.70 -9.05 20.43
N GLY A 241 -10.26 -8.22 19.48
CA GLY A 241 -9.76 -8.70 18.20
C GLY A 241 -8.49 -9.55 18.32
N MET A 242 -7.50 -9.10 19.08
CA MET A 242 -6.26 -9.86 19.30
C MET A 242 -6.49 -11.16 20.09
N GLN A 243 -7.50 -11.21 20.98
CA GLN A 243 -7.89 -12.47 21.62
C GLN A 243 -8.39 -13.49 20.59
N ILE A 244 -9.27 -13.07 19.67
CA ILE A 244 -9.74 -13.94 18.58
C ILE A 244 -8.57 -14.36 17.67
N VAL A 245 -7.65 -13.46 17.34
CA VAL A 245 -6.43 -13.81 16.58
C VAL A 245 -5.64 -14.89 17.32
N ALA A 246 -5.36 -14.72 18.61
CA ALA A 246 -4.61 -15.68 19.42
C ALA A 246 -5.31 -17.05 19.50
N GLU A 247 -6.64 -17.08 19.63
CA GLU A 247 -7.43 -18.32 19.56
C GLU A 247 -7.28 -19.03 18.22
N ARG A 248 -7.36 -18.29 17.10
CA ARG A 248 -7.17 -18.86 15.75
C ARG A 248 -5.76 -19.43 15.57
N LEU A 249 -4.75 -18.78 16.12
CA LEU A 249 -3.35 -19.23 16.04
C LEU A 249 -3.02 -20.38 16.99
N SER A 250 -3.79 -20.57 18.06
CA SER A 250 -3.62 -21.68 19.00
C SER A 250 -4.16 -23.01 18.44
N ASN A 251 -5.15 -22.95 17.54
CA ASN A 251 -5.74 -24.14 16.94
C ASN A 251 -4.94 -24.64 15.73
N ARG A 252 -3.97 -25.53 15.97
CA ARG A 252 -3.05 -26.05 14.95
C ARG A 252 -3.73 -26.76 13.76
N GLY A 253 -4.94 -27.27 13.94
CA GLY A 253 -5.69 -27.94 12.86
C GLY A 253 -6.32 -26.97 11.84
N VAL A 254 -6.36 -25.67 12.15
CA VAL A 254 -7.13 -24.68 11.37
C VAL A 254 -6.36 -23.37 11.21
N LEU A 255 -5.02 -23.42 11.20
CA LEU A 255 -4.19 -22.24 10.99
C LEU A 255 -4.48 -21.59 9.63
N PRO A 256 -4.43 -20.25 9.54
CA PRO A 256 -4.46 -19.57 8.26
C PRO A 256 -3.15 -19.80 7.49
N ASP A 257 -3.24 -19.78 6.16
CA ASP A 257 -2.10 -19.84 5.25
C ASP A 257 -1.47 -18.45 5.05
N LEU A 258 -2.25 -17.39 5.28
CA LEU A 258 -1.83 -15.98 5.20
C LEU A 258 -2.59 -15.13 6.22
N ILE A 259 -1.88 -14.24 6.90
CA ILE A 259 -2.49 -13.16 7.69
C ILE A 259 -2.36 -11.85 6.93
N VAL A 260 -3.46 -11.12 6.77
CA VAL A 260 -3.46 -9.77 6.21
C VAL A 260 -3.82 -8.80 7.33
N SER A 261 -2.92 -7.87 7.64
CA SER A 261 -3.15 -6.85 8.68
C SER A 261 -3.26 -5.48 8.03
N CYS A 262 -4.44 -4.87 8.06
CA CYS A 262 -4.68 -3.53 7.55
C CYS A 262 -5.00 -2.59 8.71
N GLY A 263 -4.12 -1.65 9.02
CA GLY A 263 -4.26 -0.81 10.19
C GLY A 263 -2.93 -0.18 10.62
N PRO A 264 -2.85 0.41 11.82
CA PRO A 264 -1.63 1.04 12.30
C PRO A 264 -0.53 0.02 12.64
N ASP A 265 0.73 0.47 12.70
CA ASP A 265 1.89 -0.38 13.01
C ASP A 265 1.72 -1.16 14.34
N ASP A 266 1.08 -0.57 15.35
CA ASP A 266 0.75 -1.25 16.62
C ASP A 266 -0.10 -2.52 16.42
N GLN A 267 -1.02 -2.51 15.44
CA GLN A 267 -1.81 -3.69 15.10
C GLN A 267 -0.93 -4.74 14.44
N HIS A 268 0.00 -4.34 13.57
CA HIS A 268 0.93 -5.26 12.92
C HIS A 268 1.83 -5.93 13.96
N TYR A 269 2.35 -5.17 14.93
CA TYR A 269 3.14 -5.71 16.04
C TYR A 269 2.32 -6.67 16.91
N GLY A 270 1.05 -6.36 17.20
CA GLY A 270 0.16 -7.26 17.96
C GLY A 270 -0.06 -8.61 17.29
N VAL A 271 -0.27 -8.62 15.97
CA VAL A 271 -0.40 -9.86 15.18
C VAL A 271 0.89 -10.67 15.22
N ILE A 272 2.05 -10.02 15.09
CA ILE A 272 3.35 -10.69 15.10
C ILE A 272 3.66 -11.27 16.48
N ALA A 273 3.38 -10.52 17.55
CA ALA A 273 3.50 -11.01 18.92
C ALA A 273 2.59 -12.23 19.16
N ALA A 274 1.35 -12.22 18.66
CA ALA A 274 0.45 -13.36 18.76
C ALA A 274 1.00 -14.61 18.04
N MET A 275 1.58 -14.45 16.85
CA MET A 275 2.26 -15.55 16.14
C MET A 275 3.45 -16.10 16.94
N GLN A 276 4.27 -15.23 17.51
CA GLN A 276 5.41 -15.60 18.35
C GLN A 276 4.96 -16.38 19.59
N THR A 277 3.93 -15.90 20.31
CA THR A 277 3.37 -16.58 21.48
C THR A 277 2.79 -17.95 21.14
N ALA A 278 2.13 -18.09 19.98
CA ALA A 278 1.60 -19.38 19.52
C ALA A 278 2.69 -20.33 18.96
N GLY A 279 3.93 -19.83 18.77
CA GLY A 279 5.02 -20.59 18.19
C GLY A 279 4.77 -20.96 16.72
N VAL A 280 4.12 -20.08 15.96
CA VAL A 280 3.82 -20.25 14.54
C VAL A 280 4.51 -19.16 13.70
N ASN A 281 4.80 -19.47 12.44
CA ASN A 281 5.37 -18.52 11.49
C ASN A 281 4.56 -18.56 10.19
N ILE A 282 3.54 -17.71 10.12
CA ILE A 282 2.60 -17.64 9.00
C ILE A 282 2.99 -16.43 8.14
N PRO A 283 3.02 -16.54 6.80
CA PRO A 283 3.20 -15.40 5.92
C PRO A 283 2.24 -14.26 6.28
N MET A 284 2.75 -13.03 6.26
CA MET A 284 1.98 -11.86 6.62
C MET A 284 2.11 -10.76 5.57
N ALA A 285 0.97 -10.19 5.18
CA ALA A 285 0.91 -8.94 4.43
C ALA A 285 0.39 -7.82 5.35
N ALA A 286 0.98 -6.63 5.28
CA ALA A 286 0.67 -5.54 6.20
C ALA A 286 0.69 -4.17 5.51
N THR A 287 -0.29 -3.32 5.79
CA THR A 287 -0.36 -1.97 5.20
C THR A 287 0.91 -1.16 5.46
N ASN A 288 1.36 -0.41 4.46
CA ASN A 288 2.53 0.45 4.58
C ASN A 288 2.13 1.83 5.11
N ASN A 289 2.39 2.06 6.40
CA ASN A 289 2.05 3.31 7.08
C ASN A 289 3.22 4.33 7.10
N ALA A 290 4.25 4.16 6.27
CA ALA A 290 5.37 5.08 6.24
C ALA A 290 4.94 6.50 5.84
N THR A 291 5.50 7.50 6.48
CA THR A 291 5.31 8.90 6.07
C THR A 291 5.90 9.12 4.68
N MET A 292 5.08 9.52 3.72
CA MET A 292 5.53 9.77 2.34
C MET A 292 5.37 11.23 1.94
N CYS A 293 6.38 11.75 1.22
CA CYS A 293 6.35 13.09 0.62
C CYS A 293 6.40 13.00 -0.91
N CYS A 294 7.51 12.48 -1.47
CA CYS A 294 7.62 12.32 -2.93
C CYS A 294 6.91 11.09 -3.50
N GLY A 295 6.88 9.96 -2.77
CA GLY A 295 6.45 8.66 -3.32
C GLY A 295 7.46 8.00 -4.29
N GLU A 296 8.55 8.69 -4.64
CA GLU A 296 9.52 8.24 -5.65
C GLU A 296 10.83 7.67 -5.09
N GLY A 297 10.98 7.65 -3.77
CA GLY A 297 12.21 7.22 -3.10
C GLY A 297 13.31 8.28 -3.02
N LEU A 298 13.03 9.53 -3.45
CA LEU A 298 13.99 10.63 -3.53
C LEU A 298 14.23 11.31 -2.17
N CYS A 299 13.17 11.79 -1.52
CA CYS A 299 13.28 12.69 -0.34
C CYS A 299 13.68 12.00 0.98
N GLY A 300 13.62 10.67 1.04
CA GLY A 300 13.91 9.92 2.25
C GLY A 300 12.88 9.93 3.39
N SER A 301 11.77 10.66 3.28
CA SER A 301 10.70 10.68 4.30
C SER A 301 10.18 9.29 4.73
N CYS A 302 10.21 8.33 3.80
CA CYS A 302 9.74 6.96 4.03
C CYS A 302 10.89 5.97 4.31
N GLU A 303 12.07 6.47 4.73
CA GLU A 303 13.19 5.62 5.12
C GLU A 303 12.80 4.74 6.31
N ARG A 304 13.13 3.46 6.22
CA ARG A 304 13.16 2.56 7.39
C ARG A 304 14.46 1.76 7.39
N GLY A 305 14.96 1.47 8.58
CA GLY A 305 16.04 0.50 8.77
C GLY A 305 15.49 -0.92 8.71
N THR A 306 16.23 -1.83 8.10
CA THR A 306 15.93 -3.27 8.12
C THR A 306 16.73 -3.98 9.22
N LYS A 307 16.30 -5.18 9.61
CA LYS A 307 17.07 -6.08 10.49
C LYS A 307 18.48 -6.38 9.98
N GLY A 308 18.68 -6.32 8.66
CA GLY A 308 20.00 -6.46 8.03
C GLY A 308 20.88 -5.20 8.07
N GLY A 309 20.49 -4.16 8.80
CA GLY A 309 21.23 -2.90 8.91
C GLY A 309 21.15 -2.00 7.67
N GLN A 310 20.31 -2.34 6.68
CA GLN A 310 20.15 -1.54 5.47
C GLN A 310 19.09 -0.47 5.66
N LYS A 311 19.28 0.71 5.05
CA LYS A 311 18.26 1.76 4.98
C LYS A 311 17.54 1.67 3.64
N VAL A 312 16.22 1.54 3.68
CA VAL A 312 15.39 1.35 2.48
C VAL A 312 14.30 2.40 2.36
N ARG A 313 13.95 2.75 1.12
CA ARG A 313 12.88 3.71 0.79
C ARG A 313 11.57 2.95 0.61
N THR A 314 10.73 2.92 1.63
CA THR A 314 9.54 2.07 1.66
C THR A 314 8.43 2.47 0.68
N CYS A 315 8.47 3.63 0.03
CA CYS A 315 7.56 3.87 -1.11
C CYS A 315 7.94 3.10 -2.39
N LYS A 316 9.19 2.60 -2.48
CA LYS A 316 9.72 1.86 -3.65
C LYS A 316 10.08 0.40 -3.33
N VAL A 317 10.33 0.08 -2.07
CA VAL A 317 10.90 -1.21 -1.65
C VAL A 317 9.82 -2.09 -1.02
N GLN A 318 9.46 -3.17 -1.71
CA GLN A 318 8.67 -4.26 -1.20
C GLN A 318 9.53 -5.16 -0.30
N ALA A 319 8.99 -5.57 0.84
CA ALA A 319 9.66 -6.34 1.88
C ALA A 319 8.63 -7.15 2.68
N ASP A 320 9.12 -8.12 3.46
CA ASP A 320 8.33 -8.64 4.57
C ASP A 320 8.25 -7.57 5.67
N TYR A 321 7.08 -7.37 6.29
CA TYR A 321 6.93 -6.37 7.35
C TYR A 321 7.86 -6.66 8.54
N THR A 322 8.17 -7.93 8.79
CA THR A 322 9.07 -8.37 9.88
C THR A 322 10.50 -7.85 9.72
N GLU A 323 10.91 -7.42 8.53
CA GLU A 323 12.21 -6.78 8.31
C GLU A 323 12.33 -5.41 8.99
N PHE A 324 11.21 -4.75 9.32
CA PHE A 324 11.20 -3.42 9.91
C PHE A 324 10.99 -3.41 11.43
N ILE A 325 10.82 -4.58 12.04
CA ILE A 325 10.75 -4.69 13.49
C ILE A 325 12.17 -4.56 14.05
N GLN A 326 12.39 -3.52 14.83
CA GLN A 326 13.60 -3.39 15.65
C GLN A 326 13.36 -4.13 16.96
N ASP A 327 14.39 -4.84 17.44
CA ASP A 327 14.38 -5.53 18.73
C ASP A 327 14.34 -4.54 19.90
#